data_AF-A0A0B1TKS1-F1
#
_entry.id   AF-A0A0B1TKS1-F1
#
_cell.length_a   1.000
_cell.length_b   1.000
_cell.length_c   1.000
_cell.angle_alpha   90.00
_cell.angle_beta   90.00
_cell.angle_gamma   90.00
#
_symmetry.space_group_name_H-M   'P 1'
#
loop_
_entity.id
_entity.type
_entity.pdbx_description
1 polymer ?
#
loop_
_entity_poly.entity_id
_entity_poly.type
_entity_poly.pdbx_seq_one_letter_code
_entity_poly.pdbx_strand_id
1 'polypeptide(L)' 'MLRNNDGRWYQIGITSFGINTGPGYYDQNMAPGIYTRVSSYCDFIKRSTKGEVPCDSGDCQLRIFVLFVMLLLHLL' A
#
# COMPACT_ATOMS: atom_id res chain seq x y z
N MET A 1 4.66 -6.18 9.68
CA MET A 1 4.02 -6.98 8.62
C MET A 1 2.59 -7.29 9.04
N LEU A 2 1.66 -7.38 8.10
CA LEU A 2 0.28 -7.85 8.35
C LEU A 2 0.02 -9.12 7.54
N ARG A 3 -0.79 -10.02 8.07
CA ARG A 3 -1.18 -11.27 7.39
C ARG A 3 -2.62 -11.15 6.92
N ASN A 4 -2.90 -11.50 5.66
CA ASN A 4 -4.27 -11.58 5.16
C ASN A 4 -4.94 -12.91 5.55
N ASN A 5 -6.21 -13.08 5.17
CA ASN A 5 -6.97 -14.31 5.47
C ASN A 5 -6.43 -15.55 4.75
N ASP A 6 -5.79 -15.40 3.58
CA ASP A 6 -5.14 -16.49 2.84
C ASP A 6 -3.78 -16.88 3.45
N GLY A 7 -3.36 -16.17 4.49
CA GLY A 7 -2.14 -16.43 5.21
C GLY A 7 -0.87 -15.82 4.63
N ARG A 8 -1.00 -14.94 3.63
CA ARG A 8 0.10 -14.20 3.02
C ARG A 8 0.50 -12.99 3.87
N TRP A 9 1.80 -12.79 4.03
CA TRP A 9 2.35 -11.64 4.75
C TRP A 9 2.62 -10.47 3.81
N TYR A 10 2.29 -9.27 4.28
CA TYR A 10 2.46 -8.00 3.57
C TYR A 10 3.26 -7.02 4.43
N GLN A 11 4.26 -6.38 3.82
CA GLN A 11 4.97 -5.25 4.42
C GLN A 11 4.21 -3.96 4.11
N ILE A 12 3.20 -3.62 4.92
CA ILE A 12 2.35 -2.45 4.67
C ILE A 12 2.92 -1.12 5.21
N GLY A 13 3.86 -1.19 6.16
CA GLY A 13 4.41 -0.04 6.86
C GLY A 13 5.81 -0.28 7.40
N ILE A 14 6.64 0.75 7.44
CA ILE A 14 7.96 0.74 8.11
C ILE A 14 7.89 1.81 9.21
N THR A 15 8.42 1.54 10.40
CA THR A 15 8.46 2.52 11.49
C THR A 15 9.10 3.81 10.99
N SER A 16 8.37 4.92 11.06
CA SER A 16 8.87 6.22 10.63
C SER A 16 9.32 7.02 11.85
N PHE A 17 8.38 7.37 12.72
CA PHE A 17 8.66 8.11 13.96
C PHE A 17 7.55 7.88 14.99
N GLY A 18 7.77 8.42 16.19
CA GLY A 18 6.81 8.40 17.29
C GLY A 18 7.26 9.29 18.43
N ILE A 19 6.36 9.54 19.39
CA ILE A 19 6.70 10.27 20.61
C ILE A 19 7.38 9.31 21.58
N ASN A 20 8.55 9.70 22.11
CA ASN A 20 9.36 8.87 23.01
C ASN A 20 9.46 9.43 24.44
N THR A 21 8.64 10.43 24.78
CA THR A 21 8.63 11.07 26.10
C THR A 21 7.21 11.37 26.56
N GLY A 22 7.01 11.47 27.88
CA GLY A 22 5.72 11.83 28.47
C GLY A 22 4.60 10.81 28.19
N PRO A 23 3.33 11.22 28.34
CA PRO A 23 2.17 10.33 28.11
C PRO A 23 2.12 9.72 26.71
N GLY A 24 2.56 10.47 25.70
CA GLY A 24 2.61 9.99 24.31
C GLY A 24 3.56 8.82 24.07
N TYR A 25 4.46 8.50 25.01
CA TYR A 25 5.29 7.31 24.91
C TYR A 25 4.50 5.99 25.10
N TYR A 26 3.46 5.99 25.93
CA TYR A 26 2.70 4.79 26.28
C TYR A 26 1.22 4.85 25.92
N ASP A 27 0.62 6.05 25.80
CA ASP A 27 -0.77 6.22 25.36
C ASP A 27 -0.85 6.32 23.83
N GLN A 28 -1.16 5.19 23.19
CA GLN A 28 -1.31 5.11 21.74
C GLN A 28 -2.62 5.70 21.22
N ASN A 29 -3.61 5.99 22.08
CA ASN A 29 -4.78 6.77 21.68
C ASN A 29 -4.41 8.24 21.52
N MET A 30 -3.47 8.73 22.34
CA MET A 30 -2.94 10.08 22.24
C MET A 30 -1.89 10.22 21.14
N ALA A 31 -0.93 9.30 21.09
CA ALA A 31 0.20 9.36 20.17
C ALA A 31 0.50 7.96 19.58
N PRO A 32 -0.24 7.55 18.54
CA PRO A 32 0.02 6.28 17.88
C PRO A 32 1.37 6.28 17.17
N GLY A 33 1.99 5.11 17.05
CA GLY A 33 3.16 4.91 16.19
C GLY A 33 2.87 5.31 14.75
N ILE A 34 3.77 6.06 14.13
CA ILE A 34 3.61 6.55 12.76
C ILE A 34 4.49 5.73 11.83
N TYR A 35 3.86 5.14 10.82
CA TYR A 35 4.51 4.25 9.87
C TYR A 35 4.50 4.86 8.47
N THR A 36 5.62 4.74 7.77
CA THR A 36 5.70 5.06 6.34
C THR A 36 4.76 4.13 5.57
N ARG A 37 3.84 4.69 4.78
CA ARG A 37 2.96 3.92 3.90
C ARG A 37 3.78 3.31 2.75
N VAL A 38 4.11 2.02 2.84
CA VAL A 38 4.98 1.34 1.86
C VAL A 38 4.37 1.36 0.45
N SER A 39 3.03 1.26 0.34
CA SER A 39 2.35 1.26 -0.96
C SER A 39 2.55 2.54 -1.77
N SER A 40 2.82 3.68 -1.13
CA SER A 40 3.14 4.95 -1.81
C SER A 40 4.47 4.92 -2.57
N TYR A 41 5.33 3.92 -2.32
CA TYR A 41 6.64 3.76 -2.94
C TYR A 41 6.71 2.56 -3.90
N CYS A 42 5.57 1.97 -4.28
CA CYS A 42 5.55 0.76 -5.09
C CYS A 42 6.30 0.90 -6.42
N ASP A 43 6.20 2.03 -7.11
CA ASP A 43 6.94 2.24 -8.36
C ASP A 43 8.46 2.25 -8.15
N PHE A 44 8.92 2.89 -7.08
CA PHE A 44 10.32 2.88 -6.68
C PHE A 44 10.78 1.46 -6.33
N ILE A 45 10.00 0.75 -5.52
CA ILE A 45 10.32 -0.61 -5.09
C ILE A 45 10.39 -1.56 -6.29
N LYS A 46 9.38 -1.55 -7.16
CA LYS A 46 9.36 -2.36 -8.39
C LYS A 46 10.58 -2.06 -9.26
N ARG A 47 10.91 -0.77 -9.47
CA ARG A 47 12.07 -0.36 -10.27
C ARG A 47 13.39 -0.82 -9.67
N SER A 48 13.59 -0.61 -8.37
CA SER A 48 14.83 -0.95 -7.66
C SER A 48 15.05 -2.46 -7.54
N THR A 49 13.97 -3.24 -7.52
CA THR A 49 14.02 -4.70 -7.40
C THR A 49 13.84 -5.42 -8.74
N LYS A 50 13.82 -4.69 -9.86
CA LYS A 50 13.53 -5.24 -11.20
C LYS A 50 12.24 -6.09 -11.24
N GLY A 51 11.26 -5.74 -10.40
CA GLY A 51 9.97 -6.42 -10.31
C GLY A 51 9.96 -7.69 -9.47
N GLU A 52 11.05 -8.04 -8.77
CA GLU A 52 11.09 -9.24 -7.90
C GLU A 52 10.13 -9.14 -6.71
N VAL A 53 9.91 -7.92 -6.21
CA VAL A 53 8.99 -7.67 -5.10
C VAL A 53 7.63 -7.25 -5.66
N PRO A 54 6.59 -8.10 -5.58
CA PRO A 54 5.26 -7.74 -6.03
C PRO A 54 4.64 -6.72 -5.08
N CYS A 55 4.07 -5.67 -5.65
CA CYS A 55 3.20 -4.74 -4.94
C CYS A 55 1.75 -5.05 -5.29
N ASP A 56 0.98 -5.37 -4.27
CA ASP A 56 -0.48 -5.45 -4.34
C ASP A 56 -1.02 -4.05 -4.03
N SER A 57 -0.67 -3.08 -4.89
CA SER A 57 -1.47 -1.87 -4.97
C SER A 57 -2.77 -2.34 -5.60
N GLY A 58 -3.90 -2.20 -4.89
CA GLY A 58 -5.23 -2.48 -5.42
C GLY A 58 -5.61 -1.54 -6.57
N ASP A 59 -4.73 -1.43 -7.57
CA ASP A 59 -4.85 -0.64 -8.77
C ASP A 59 -5.91 -1.29 -9.66
N CYS A 60 -7.15 -0.98 -9.30
CA CYS A 60 -8.14 -0.43 -10.21
C CYS A 60 -8.15 -1.10 -11.60
N GLN A 61 -8.58 -2.36 -11.64
CA GLN A 61 -9.11 -3.02 -12.84
C GLN A 61 -10.12 -2.16 -13.62
N LEU A 62 -10.67 -1.12 -12.98
CA LEU A 62 -11.60 -0.14 -13.56
C LEU A 62 -11.04 0.59 -14.80
N ARG A 63 -9.72 0.79 -14.92
CA ARG A 63 -9.16 1.48 -16.10
C ARG A 63 -9.22 0.64 -17.38
N ILE A 64 -8.99 -0.66 -17.29
CA ILE A 64 -9.07 -1.57 -18.44
C ILE A 64 -10.53 -1.81 -18.83
N PHE A 65 -11.42 -1.98 -17.85
CA PHE A 65 -12.85 -2.20 -18.11
C PHE A 65 -13.51 -0.99 -18.81
N VAL A 66 -13.21 0.24 -18.36
CA VAL A 66 -13.73 1.46 -18.98
C VAL A 66 -13.20 1.67 -20.39
N LEU A 67 -11.91 1.40 -20.63
CA LEU A 67 -11.34 1.46 -21.98
C LEU A 67 -11.97 0.43 -22.92
N PHE A 68 -12.24 -0.78 -22.44
CA PHE A 68 -12.87 -1.85 -23.24
C PHE A 68 -14.32 -1.53 -23.59
N VAL A 69 -15.10 -1.00 -22.63
CA VAL A 69 -16.48 -0.55 -22.86
C VAL A 69 -16.52 0.66 -23.79
N MET A 70 -15.62 1.62 -23.65
CA MET A 70 -15.51 2.76 -24.56
C MET A 70 -15.15 2.31 -25.98
N LEU A 71 -14.22 1.36 -26.14
CA LEU A 71 -13.84 0.82 -27.46
C LEU A 71 -15.00 0.07 -28.12
N LEU A 72 -15.73 -0.75 -27.36
CA LEU A 72 -16.92 -1.47 -27.82
C LEU A 72 -18.07 -0.53 -28.22
N LEU A 73 -18.27 0.58 -27.50
CA LEU A 73 -19.30 1.57 -27.82
C LEU A 73 -18.97 2.41 -29.07
N HIS A 74 -17.71 2.50 -29.48
CA HIS A 74 -17.30 3.14 -30.74
C HIS A 74 -17.30 2.17 -31.95
N LEU A 75 -17.47 0.87 -31.70
CA LEU A 75 -17.49 -0.20 -32.71
C LEU A 75 -18.91 -0.75 -32.97
N LEU A 76 -19.94 -0.19 -32.32
CA LEU A 76 -21.37 -0.41 -32.54
C LEU A 76 -22.00 0.85 -33.14
#